data_AF-A0A2E6GHQ9-F1
#
_entry.id   AF-A0A2E6GHQ9-F1
#
_cell.length_a   1.000
_cell.length_b   1.000
_cell.length_c   1.000
_cell.angle_alpha   90.00
_cell.angle_beta   90.00
_cell.angle_gamma   90.00
#
_symmetry.space_group_name_H-M   'P 1'
#
loop_
_entity.id
_entity.type
_entity.pdbx_description
1 polymer ?
#
loop_
_entity_poly.entity_id
_entity_poly.type
_entity_poly.pdbx_seq_one_letter_code
_entity_poly.pdbx_strand_id
1 'polypeptide(L)'
;MDSYLAYIKSPGSELLNIGFLTIKWYGFLISISVLLGLNISRKLASARRIDPQYISNLLPSLVISSVFGARIYYVIFELRQYSGNNFFTFIYPFNIPLKFPSFLAIWEGGIAIHGALIGGFISIVIFCRTNKINLKAFLDVIMPSVILGQAIGRWGNFFNNEAFGIPTDLPWKLYVPVRYRPIEFINSEFFHPTFLYESLWNLIIFIILIYFFKQQNKVNIIKDGLITCLYLITYSMGRFWIESLRTDPLCVGALPPFCEGGLRVAQFISIFIFSAGLIWLYFLNFKLRERN
;
A
#
# COMPACT_ATOMS: atom_id res chain seq x y z
N MET A 1 -29.99 12.39 29.04
CA MET A 1 -30.60 12.00 27.75
C MET A 1 -29.47 11.38 26.96
N ASP A 2 -29.23 10.09 27.16
CA ASP A 2 -28.07 9.38 26.59
C ASP A 2 -28.31 9.23 25.09
N SER A 3 -27.76 10.17 24.32
CA SER A 3 -27.72 10.02 22.87
C SER A 3 -26.90 8.77 22.60
N TYR A 4 -27.54 7.70 22.11
CA TYR A 4 -26.89 6.53 21.52
C TYR A 4 -26.11 6.98 20.27
N LEU A 5 -24.99 7.67 20.47
CA LEU A 5 -24.08 8.06 19.41
C LEU A 5 -23.39 6.80 18.94
N ALA A 6 -23.81 6.30 17.78
CA ALA A 6 -23.12 5.22 17.10
C ALA A 6 -21.67 5.67 16.82
N TYR A 7 -20.70 4.85 17.20
CA TYR A 7 -19.28 5.05 16.90
C TYR A 7 -18.70 3.78 16.28
N ILE A 8 -17.65 3.95 15.49
CA ILE A 8 -16.95 2.82 14.88
C ILE A 8 -16.01 2.23 15.92
N LYS A 9 -16.01 0.90 16.09
CA LYS A 9 -15.10 0.20 17.01
C LYS A 9 -14.57 -1.09 16.40
N SER A 10 -13.26 -1.27 16.49
CA SER A 10 -12.59 -2.49 16.03
C SER A 10 -12.95 -3.69 16.92
N PRO A 11 -13.27 -4.86 16.35
CA PRO A 11 -13.48 -6.09 17.11
C PRO A 11 -12.16 -6.74 17.58
N GLY A 12 -11.00 -6.21 17.16
CA GLY A 12 -9.68 -6.77 17.44
C GLY A 12 -9.00 -7.35 16.19
N SER A 13 -7.71 -7.69 16.33
CA SER A 13 -6.86 -8.12 15.21
C SER A 13 -7.00 -9.60 14.84
N GLU A 14 -7.63 -10.39 15.71
CA GLU A 14 -7.78 -11.84 15.55
C GLU A 14 -9.02 -12.16 14.74
N LEU A 15 -8.83 -12.93 13.68
CA LEU A 15 -9.91 -13.48 12.87
C LEU A 15 -10.36 -14.82 13.44
N LEU A 16 -9.41 -15.73 13.68
CA LEU A 16 -9.66 -17.07 14.17
C LEU A 16 -8.47 -17.56 15.00
N ASN A 17 -8.74 -18.18 16.14
CA ASN A 17 -7.74 -18.80 16.99
C ASN A 17 -8.08 -20.28 17.15
N ILE A 18 -7.19 -21.16 16.66
CA ILE A 18 -7.36 -22.63 16.71
C ILE A 18 -6.35 -23.23 17.71
N GLY A 19 -5.95 -22.47 18.73
CA GLY A 19 -5.00 -22.88 19.77
C GLY A 19 -3.54 -22.66 19.35
N PHE A 20 -3.01 -23.52 18.48
CA PHE A 20 -1.60 -23.42 18.03
C PHE A 20 -1.39 -22.44 16.87
N LEU A 21 -2.48 -21.99 16.23
CA LEU A 21 -2.44 -21.07 15.10
C LEU A 21 -3.48 -19.96 15.29
N THR A 22 -3.01 -18.71 15.25
CA THR A 22 -3.85 -17.52 15.24
C THR A 22 -3.83 -16.88 13.86
N ILE A 23 -4.97 -16.87 13.20
CA ILE A 23 -5.17 -16.17 11.93
C ILE A 23 -5.56 -14.72 12.23
N LYS A 24 -4.81 -13.77 11.69
CA LYS A 24 -5.09 -12.33 11.84
C LYS A 24 -5.86 -11.80 10.64
N TRP A 25 -6.74 -10.82 10.88
CA TRP A 25 -7.50 -10.13 9.83
C TRP A 25 -6.60 -9.55 8.74
N TYR A 26 -5.47 -8.98 9.12
CA TYR A 26 -4.51 -8.35 8.21
C TYR A 26 -4.02 -9.31 7.12
N GLY A 27 -3.61 -10.52 7.51
CA GLY A 27 -3.14 -11.55 6.58
C GLY A 27 -4.26 -12.03 5.66
N PHE A 28 -5.44 -12.28 6.22
CA PHE A 28 -6.62 -12.70 5.46
C PHE A 28 -7.03 -11.67 4.39
N LEU A 29 -7.10 -10.38 4.76
CA LEU A 29 -7.44 -9.29 3.83
C LEU A 29 -6.40 -9.13 2.72
N ILE A 30 -5.11 -9.29 3.03
CA ILE A 30 -4.05 -9.30 2.01
C ILE A 30 -4.24 -10.48 1.04
N SER A 31 -4.50 -11.69 1.54
CA SER A 31 -4.74 -12.85 0.69
C SER A 31 -5.94 -12.63 -0.24
N ILE A 32 -7.05 -12.10 0.27
CA ILE A 32 -8.21 -11.73 -0.56
C ILE A 32 -7.84 -10.68 -1.60
N SER A 33 -7.08 -9.65 -1.20
CA SER A 33 -6.65 -8.59 -2.10
C SER A 33 -5.80 -9.12 -3.26
N VAL A 34 -4.89 -10.06 -2.98
CA VAL A 34 -4.06 -10.71 -4.02
C VAL A 34 -4.93 -11.54 -4.97
N LEU A 35 -5.89 -12.32 -4.45
CA LEU A 35 -6.78 -13.13 -5.29
C LEU A 35 -7.69 -12.26 -6.18
N LEU A 36 -8.29 -11.21 -5.62
CA LEU A 36 -9.10 -10.26 -6.39
C LEU A 36 -8.25 -9.53 -7.43
N GLY A 37 -7.06 -9.06 -7.04
CA GLY A 37 -6.12 -8.38 -7.93
C GLY A 37 -5.66 -9.27 -9.07
N LEU A 38 -5.35 -10.54 -8.81
CA LEU A 38 -5.00 -11.52 -9.85
C LEU A 38 -6.14 -11.69 -10.86
N ASN A 39 -7.37 -11.91 -10.38
CA ASN A 39 -8.53 -12.12 -11.23
C ASN A 39 -8.87 -10.89 -12.07
N ILE A 40 -8.85 -9.70 -11.47
CA ILE A 40 -9.10 -8.43 -12.16
C ILE A 40 -8.01 -8.18 -13.20
N SER A 41 -6.73 -8.25 -12.82
CA SER A 41 -5.62 -8.04 -13.75
C SER A 41 -5.63 -9.03 -14.91
N ARG A 42 -5.96 -10.31 -14.70
CA ARG A 42 -6.11 -11.30 -15.78
C ARG A 42 -7.22 -10.91 -16.76
N LYS A 43 -8.36 -10.45 -16.25
CA LYS A 43 -9.49 -9.99 -17.09
C LYS A 43 -9.12 -8.74 -17.88
N LEU A 44 -8.43 -7.79 -17.25
CA LEU A 44 -7.96 -6.56 -17.89
C LEU A 44 -6.87 -6.85 -18.95
N ALA A 45 -5.96 -7.79 -18.66
CA ALA A 45 -4.95 -8.25 -19.62
C ALA A 45 -5.59 -8.81 -20.90
N SER A 46 -6.57 -9.70 -20.76
CA SER A 46 -7.33 -10.25 -21.89
C SER A 46 -7.97 -9.15 -22.74
N ALA A 47 -8.58 -8.15 -22.09
CA ALA A 47 -9.19 -7.02 -22.78
C ALA A 47 -8.18 -6.14 -23.56
N ARG A 48 -6.88 -6.24 -23.22
CA ARG A 48 -5.76 -5.59 -23.91
C ARG A 48 -4.99 -6.50 -24.86
N ARG A 49 -5.50 -7.72 -25.12
CA ARG A 49 -4.81 -8.76 -25.92
C ARG A 49 -3.42 -9.11 -25.36
N ILE A 50 -3.23 -8.94 -24.05
CA ILE A 50 -2.07 -9.43 -23.30
C ILE A 50 -2.47 -10.79 -22.75
N ASP A 51 -1.61 -11.80 -22.90
CA ASP A 51 -1.87 -13.14 -22.35
C ASP A 51 -2.10 -13.05 -20.83
N PRO A 52 -3.29 -13.40 -20.31
CA PRO A 52 -3.58 -13.39 -18.88
C PRO A 52 -2.63 -14.27 -18.06
N GLN A 53 -2.01 -15.28 -18.68
CA GLN A 53 -1.05 -16.14 -18.01
C GLN A 53 0.20 -15.36 -17.57
N TYR A 54 0.56 -14.27 -18.25
CA TYR A 54 1.63 -13.38 -17.81
C TYR A 54 1.40 -12.78 -16.42
N ILE A 55 0.16 -12.44 -16.07
CA ILE A 55 -0.17 -11.93 -14.73
C ILE A 55 0.08 -13.01 -13.67
N SER A 56 -0.26 -14.26 -13.98
CA SER A 56 -0.11 -15.39 -13.06
C SER A 56 1.36 -15.79 -12.91
N ASN A 57 2.11 -15.77 -14.01
CA ASN A 57 3.54 -16.09 -14.04
C ASN A 57 4.39 -15.00 -13.36
N LEU A 58 3.94 -13.74 -13.39
CA LEU A 58 4.60 -12.63 -12.68
C LEU A 58 4.44 -12.76 -11.16
N LEU A 59 3.30 -13.25 -10.66
CA LEU A 59 2.95 -13.17 -9.25
C LEU A 59 4.02 -13.74 -8.30
N PRO A 60 4.62 -14.92 -8.54
CA PRO A 60 5.67 -15.44 -7.67
C PRO A 60 6.90 -14.54 -7.61
N SER A 61 7.43 -14.09 -8.76
CA SER A 61 8.60 -13.21 -8.79
C SER A 61 8.27 -11.83 -8.21
N LEU A 62 7.03 -11.35 -8.37
CA LEU A 62 6.58 -10.09 -7.80
C LEU A 62 6.59 -10.14 -6.27
N VAL A 63 6.00 -11.18 -5.68
CA VAL A 63 5.93 -11.35 -4.22
C VAL A 63 7.33 -11.53 -3.64
N ILE A 64 8.14 -12.42 -4.23
CA ILE A 64 9.51 -12.68 -3.77
C ILE A 64 10.33 -11.39 -3.82
N SER A 65 10.40 -10.71 -4.97
CA SER A 65 11.17 -9.48 -5.09
C SER A 65 10.65 -8.37 -4.18
N SER A 66 9.34 -8.30 -3.91
CA SER A 66 8.78 -7.33 -2.96
C SER A 66 9.22 -7.63 -1.53
N VAL A 67 9.16 -8.88 -1.07
CA VAL A 67 9.61 -9.25 0.29
C VAL A 67 11.10 -9.02 0.45
N PHE A 68 11.91 -9.44 -0.53
CA PHE A 68 13.35 -9.19 -0.52
C PHE A 68 13.67 -7.69 -0.52
N GLY A 69 13.03 -6.92 -1.41
CA GLY A 69 13.19 -5.47 -1.47
C GLY A 69 12.81 -4.80 -0.14
N ALA A 70 11.71 -5.21 0.47
CA ALA A 70 11.26 -4.68 1.76
C ALA A 70 12.28 -4.90 2.87
N ARG A 71 12.90 -6.09 2.90
CA ARG A 71 13.90 -6.45 3.90
C ARG A 71 15.21 -5.74 3.66
N ILE A 72 15.72 -5.75 2.43
CA ILE A 72 16.96 -5.06 2.06
C ILE A 72 16.86 -3.58 2.40
N TYR A 73 15.76 -2.94 2.03
CA TYR A 73 15.54 -1.53 2.34
C TYR A 73 15.58 -1.30 3.86
N TYR A 74 14.82 -2.06 4.65
CA TYR A 74 14.83 -1.91 6.11
C TYR A 74 16.23 -2.06 6.70
N VAL A 75 16.96 -3.12 6.33
CA VAL A 75 18.31 -3.40 6.84
C VAL A 75 19.29 -2.29 6.50
N ILE A 76 19.22 -1.71 5.29
CA ILE A 76 20.10 -0.60 4.87
C ILE A 76 19.90 0.63 5.76
N PHE A 77 18.66 0.95 6.14
CA PHE A 77 18.37 2.10 6.99
C PHE A 77 18.57 1.82 8.50
N GLU A 78 18.60 0.55 8.90
CA GLU A 78 18.78 0.10 10.29
C GLU A 78 20.07 -0.69 10.51
N LEU A 79 21.14 -0.42 9.74
CA LEU A 79 22.39 -1.20 9.76
C LEU A 79 23.00 -1.38 11.16
N ARG A 80 22.83 -0.38 12.04
CA ARG A 80 23.30 -0.46 13.43
C ARG A 80 22.62 -1.60 14.20
N GLN A 81 21.34 -1.85 13.95
CA GLN A 81 20.59 -2.95 14.59
C GLN A 81 21.10 -4.32 14.17
N TYR A 82 21.76 -4.43 13.01
CA TYR A 82 22.26 -5.69 12.45
C TYR A 82 23.77 -5.83 12.59
N SER A 83 24.36 -5.24 13.64
CA SER A 83 25.79 -5.25 13.91
C SER A 83 26.12 -5.84 15.29
N GLY A 84 27.37 -6.29 15.48
CA GLY A 84 27.84 -6.85 16.75
C GLY A 84 27.03 -8.06 17.20
N ASN A 85 26.57 -8.03 18.45
CA ASN A 85 25.81 -9.13 19.07
C ASN A 85 24.45 -9.40 18.40
N ASN A 86 23.92 -8.43 17.65
CA ASN A 86 22.63 -8.55 16.97
C ASN A 86 22.76 -9.10 15.54
N PHE A 87 23.97 -9.41 15.06
CA PHE A 87 24.18 -9.91 13.69
C PHE A 87 23.58 -11.31 13.46
N PHE A 88 23.48 -12.11 14.52
CA PHE A 88 22.85 -13.43 14.48
C PHE A 88 21.62 -13.45 15.37
N THR A 89 20.56 -14.06 14.86
CA THR A 89 19.45 -14.57 15.66
C THR A 89 19.55 -16.10 15.76
N PHE A 90 18.68 -16.72 16.54
CA PHE A 90 18.61 -18.17 16.69
C PHE A 90 17.28 -18.69 16.17
N ILE A 91 17.36 -19.68 15.29
CA ILE A 91 16.22 -20.55 14.96
C ILE A 91 16.38 -21.86 15.72
N TYR A 92 15.25 -22.50 16.04
CA TYR A 92 15.22 -23.73 16.86
C TYR A 92 14.60 -24.91 16.10
N PRO A 93 15.15 -25.32 14.94
CA PRO A 93 14.71 -26.54 14.28
C PRO A 93 14.95 -27.73 15.22
N PHE A 94 13.91 -28.52 15.49
CA PHE A 94 13.97 -29.68 16.40
C PHE A 94 14.52 -29.34 17.80
N ASN A 95 14.24 -28.13 18.31
CA ASN A 95 14.77 -27.61 19.59
C ASN A 95 16.31 -27.44 19.64
N ILE A 96 17.00 -27.43 18.50
CA ILE A 96 18.45 -27.21 18.42
C ILE A 96 18.71 -25.75 18.01
N PRO A 97 19.41 -24.93 18.81
CA PRO A 97 19.69 -23.55 18.46
C PRO A 97 20.70 -23.47 17.31
N LEU A 98 20.29 -22.88 16.19
CA LEU A 98 21.15 -22.61 15.04
C LEU A 98 21.25 -21.10 14.81
N LYS A 99 22.48 -20.59 14.69
CA LYS A 99 22.72 -19.18 14.33
C LYS A 99 22.22 -18.92 12.92
N PHE A 100 21.39 -17.89 12.79
CA PHE A 100 20.85 -17.44 11.52
C PHE A 100 21.16 -15.95 11.34
N PRO A 101 21.57 -15.47 10.15
CA PRO A 101 21.83 -14.05 9.95
C PRO A 101 20.55 -13.23 10.19
N SER A 102 20.54 -12.39 11.22
CA SER A 102 19.34 -11.67 11.65
C SER A 102 18.81 -10.74 10.54
N PHE A 103 19.69 -10.18 9.70
CA PHE A 103 19.28 -9.34 8.57
C PHE A 103 18.47 -10.10 7.49
N LEU A 104 18.42 -11.43 7.50
CA LEU A 104 17.54 -12.24 6.64
C LEU A 104 16.26 -12.71 7.35
N ALA A 105 16.17 -12.53 8.66
CA ALA A 105 15.07 -13.04 9.49
C ALA A 105 13.79 -12.20 9.35
N ILE A 106 13.06 -12.39 8.25
CA ILE A 106 11.83 -11.64 7.95
C ILE A 106 10.68 -11.91 8.95
N TRP A 107 10.73 -13.03 9.66
CA TRP A 107 9.73 -13.39 10.68
C TRP A 107 9.86 -12.56 11.97
N GLU A 108 11.00 -11.91 12.18
CA GLU A 108 11.22 -11.00 13.31
C GLU A 108 10.65 -9.60 13.06
N GLY A 109 9.98 -9.40 11.92
CA GLY A 109 9.52 -8.09 11.47
C GLY A 109 10.61 -7.34 10.71
N GLY A 110 10.61 -6.00 10.77
CA GLY A 110 11.59 -5.17 10.07
C GLY A 110 11.44 -5.24 8.55
N ILE A 111 10.27 -4.85 8.05
CA ILE A 111 9.96 -4.75 6.62
C ILE A 111 9.56 -3.32 6.29
N ALA A 112 10.15 -2.76 5.24
CA ALA A 112 9.86 -1.39 4.80
C ALA A 112 9.04 -1.41 3.50
N ILE A 113 7.90 -0.74 3.50
CA ILE A 113 7.00 -0.69 2.33
C ILE A 113 7.66 -0.09 1.08
N HIS A 114 8.55 0.89 1.25
CA HIS A 114 9.30 1.48 0.14
C HIS A 114 10.14 0.44 -0.60
N GLY A 115 10.82 -0.43 0.15
CA GLY A 115 11.57 -1.55 -0.41
C GLY A 115 10.68 -2.55 -1.15
N ALA A 116 9.48 -2.83 -0.62
CA ALA A 116 8.52 -3.70 -1.28
C ALA A 116 8.08 -3.15 -2.65
N LEU A 117 7.77 -1.85 -2.70
CA LEU A 117 7.38 -1.17 -3.94
C LEU A 117 8.51 -1.15 -4.97
N ILE A 118 9.74 -0.87 -4.55
CA ILE A 118 10.92 -0.87 -5.43
C ILE A 118 11.18 -2.27 -5.97
N GLY A 119 11.24 -3.28 -5.09
CA GLY A 119 11.48 -4.67 -5.48
C GLY A 119 10.39 -5.22 -6.41
N GLY A 120 9.13 -4.90 -6.11
CA GLY A 120 8.00 -5.26 -6.97
C GLY A 120 8.08 -4.59 -8.34
N PHE A 121 8.37 -3.28 -8.40
CA PHE A 121 8.51 -2.55 -9.67
C PHE A 121 9.66 -3.09 -10.53
N ILE A 122 10.82 -3.37 -9.93
CA ILE A 122 11.96 -4.01 -10.63
C ILE A 122 11.53 -5.36 -11.22
N SER A 123 10.80 -6.18 -10.46
CA SER A 123 10.28 -7.47 -10.93
C SER A 123 9.37 -7.31 -12.16
N ILE A 124 8.47 -6.32 -12.14
CA ILE A 124 7.61 -6.00 -13.29
C ILE A 124 8.45 -5.59 -14.51
N VAL A 125 9.43 -4.70 -14.32
CA VAL A 125 10.29 -4.21 -15.41
C VAL A 125 11.09 -5.36 -16.04
N ILE A 126 11.72 -6.20 -15.23
CA ILE A 126 12.48 -7.36 -15.70
C ILE A 126 11.54 -8.32 -16.45
N PHE A 127 10.39 -8.65 -15.86
CA PHE A 127 9.43 -9.57 -16.46
C PHE A 127 8.88 -9.06 -17.80
N CYS A 128 8.53 -7.78 -17.90
CA CYS A 128 8.08 -7.19 -19.16
C CYS A 128 9.20 -7.21 -20.22
N ARG A 129 10.45 -6.94 -19.83
CA ARG A 129 11.58 -6.97 -20.76
C ARG A 129 11.88 -8.38 -21.27
N THR A 130 11.90 -9.38 -20.39
CA THR A 130 12.18 -10.77 -20.77
C THR A 130 11.09 -11.36 -21.66
N ASN A 131 9.83 -10.99 -21.41
CA ASN A 131 8.67 -11.46 -22.19
C ASN A 131 8.29 -10.53 -23.35
N LYS A 132 9.08 -9.48 -23.63
CA LYS A 132 8.84 -8.49 -24.71
C LYS A 132 7.44 -7.83 -24.64
N ILE A 133 6.95 -7.57 -23.43
CA ILE A 133 5.66 -6.92 -23.17
C ILE A 133 5.88 -5.40 -23.06
N ASN A 134 4.99 -4.60 -23.64
CA ASN A 134 4.97 -3.16 -23.44
C ASN A 134 4.67 -2.84 -21.97
N LEU A 135 5.69 -2.34 -21.24
CA LEU A 135 5.61 -2.03 -19.82
C LEU A 135 4.45 -1.08 -19.48
N LYS A 136 4.17 -0.06 -20.30
CA LYS A 136 3.12 0.92 -20.00
C LYS A 136 1.74 0.30 -20.09
N ALA A 137 1.51 -0.54 -21.10
CA ALA A 137 0.26 -1.27 -21.26
C ALA A 137 0.05 -2.24 -20.09
N PHE A 138 1.13 -2.90 -19.67
CA PHE A 138 1.10 -3.85 -18.57
C PHE A 138 0.85 -3.18 -17.21
N LEU A 139 1.45 -2.00 -16.97
CA LEU A 139 1.16 -1.19 -15.78
C LEU A 139 -0.31 -0.74 -15.76
N ASP A 140 -0.85 -0.26 -16.88
CA ASP A 140 -2.26 0.13 -16.99
C ASP A 140 -3.23 -1.01 -16.65
N VAL A 141 -2.84 -2.26 -16.93
CA VAL A 141 -3.59 -3.47 -16.55
C VAL A 141 -3.52 -3.76 -15.05
N ILE A 142 -2.38 -3.50 -14.41
CA ILE A 142 -2.14 -3.85 -13.00
C ILE A 142 -2.63 -2.77 -12.03
N MET A 143 -2.55 -1.48 -12.39
CA MET A 143 -2.86 -0.38 -11.46
C MET A 143 -4.28 -0.43 -10.85
N PRO A 144 -5.35 -0.78 -11.58
CA PRO A 144 -6.68 -0.96 -10.97
C PRO A 144 -6.68 -2.00 -9.84
N SER A 145 -5.95 -3.10 -10.01
CA SER A 145 -5.84 -4.15 -8.99
C SER A 145 -5.03 -3.67 -7.77
N VAL A 146 -3.98 -2.86 -7.99
CA VAL A 146 -3.16 -2.28 -6.92
C VAL A 146 -4.00 -1.37 -6.02
N ILE A 147 -4.75 -0.42 -6.60
CA ILE A 147 -5.56 0.51 -5.82
C ILE A 147 -6.70 -0.19 -5.08
N LEU A 148 -7.28 -1.25 -5.66
CA LEU A 148 -8.26 -2.07 -4.95
C LEU A 148 -7.62 -2.80 -3.76
N GLY A 149 -6.42 -3.37 -3.94
CA GLY A 149 -5.68 -3.98 -2.84
C GLY A 149 -5.36 -2.98 -1.72
N GLN A 150 -5.04 -1.73 -2.06
CA GLN A 150 -4.88 -0.66 -1.07
C GLN A 150 -6.19 -0.35 -0.34
N ALA A 151 -7.33 -0.29 -1.05
CA ALA A 151 -8.63 -0.06 -0.44
C ALA A 151 -9.01 -1.14 0.59
N ILE A 152 -8.75 -2.40 0.27
CA ILE A 152 -9.02 -3.55 1.15
C ILE A 152 -8.01 -3.60 2.30
N GLY A 153 -6.72 -3.39 2.01
CA GLY A 153 -5.64 -3.42 2.99
C GLY A 153 -5.82 -2.42 4.14
N ARG A 154 -6.46 -1.27 3.89
CA ARG A 154 -6.78 -0.28 4.94
C ARG A 154 -7.67 -0.82 6.04
N TRP A 155 -8.51 -1.80 5.76
CA TRP A 155 -9.30 -2.46 6.80
C TRP A 155 -8.42 -3.27 7.76
N GLY A 156 -7.25 -3.72 7.34
CA GLY A 156 -6.26 -4.29 8.24
C GLY A 156 -5.84 -3.32 9.35
N ASN A 157 -5.68 -2.03 9.01
CA ASN A 157 -5.36 -1.00 10.00
C ASN A 157 -6.48 -0.83 11.04
N PHE A 158 -7.74 -0.91 10.60
CA PHE A 158 -8.91 -0.88 11.48
C PHE A 158 -8.91 -2.04 12.48
N PHE A 159 -8.71 -3.28 12.03
CA PHE A 159 -8.65 -4.44 12.93
C PHE A 159 -7.46 -4.37 13.90
N ASN A 160 -6.33 -3.79 13.48
CA ASN A 160 -5.14 -3.62 14.32
C ASN A 160 -5.21 -2.42 15.29
N ASN A 161 -6.21 -1.54 15.19
CA ASN A 161 -6.25 -0.25 15.91
C ASN A 161 -4.99 0.58 15.65
N GLU A 162 -4.55 0.62 14.40
CA GLU A 162 -3.39 1.40 13.99
C GLU A 162 -3.78 2.40 12.89
N ALA A 163 -2.86 3.29 12.62
CA ALA A 163 -2.94 4.23 11.52
C ALA A 163 -4.20 5.13 11.50
N PHE A 164 -4.76 5.46 12.67
CA PHE A 164 -5.91 6.37 12.81
C PHE A 164 -5.50 7.86 12.73
N GLY A 165 -6.50 8.75 12.75
CA GLY A 165 -6.28 10.20 12.67
C GLY A 165 -6.30 10.90 14.03
N ILE A 166 -6.23 12.23 14.04
CA ILE A 166 -6.31 13.08 15.23
C ILE A 166 -7.68 12.99 15.92
N PRO A 167 -7.79 13.42 17.20
CA PRO A 167 -9.06 13.40 17.92
C PRO A 167 -10.19 14.10 17.19
N THR A 168 -11.41 13.58 17.30
CA THR A 168 -12.59 14.13 16.61
C THR A 168 -13.90 13.82 17.32
N ASP A 169 -14.86 14.72 17.18
CA ASP A 169 -16.24 14.57 17.69
C ASP A 169 -17.28 14.31 16.59
N LEU A 170 -16.83 14.06 15.36
CA LEU A 170 -17.72 13.77 14.23
C LEU A 170 -18.59 12.51 14.47
N PRO A 171 -19.78 12.41 13.86
CA PRO A 171 -20.71 11.32 14.14
C PRO A 171 -20.24 9.93 13.65
N TRP A 172 -19.20 9.86 12.81
CA TRP A 172 -18.56 8.60 12.37
C TRP A 172 -17.20 8.37 13.02
N LYS A 173 -16.97 8.93 14.21
CA LYS A 173 -15.72 8.80 14.95
C LYS A 173 -15.35 7.35 15.27
N LEU A 174 -14.05 7.07 15.31
CA LEU A 174 -13.47 5.79 15.66
C LEU A 174 -13.06 5.78 17.13
N TYR A 175 -13.59 4.83 17.89
CA TYR A 175 -13.10 4.54 19.24
C TYR A 175 -11.78 3.77 19.15
N VAL A 176 -10.76 4.26 19.87
CA VAL A 176 -9.46 3.59 19.97
C VAL A 176 -9.20 3.23 21.44
N PRO A 177 -8.89 1.97 21.79
CA PRO A 177 -8.55 1.58 23.16
C PRO A 177 -7.28 2.29 23.68
N VAL A 178 -7.23 2.61 24.97
CA VAL A 178 -6.13 3.36 25.63
C VAL A 178 -4.74 2.83 25.26
N ARG A 179 -4.56 1.50 25.22
CA ARG A 179 -3.27 0.85 24.91
C ARG A 179 -2.69 1.15 23.52
N TYR A 180 -3.51 1.66 22.59
CA TYR A 180 -3.09 2.00 21.22
C TYR A 180 -2.96 3.50 21.00
N ARG A 181 -3.34 4.33 21.98
CA ARG A 181 -3.35 5.79 21.83
C ARG A 181 -1.92 6.33 21.99
N PRO A 182 -1.50 7.30 21.16
CA PRO A 182 -0.29 8.09 21.43
C PRO A 182 -0.39 8.79 22.77
N ILE A 183 0.75 9.06 23.39
CA ILE A 183 0.81 9.61 24.75
C ILE A 183 0.19 11.03 24.80
N GLU A 184 0.34 11.77 23.71
CA GLU A 184 -0.19 13.12 23.51
C GLU A 184 -1.72 13.14 23.47
N PHE A 185 -2.35 12.02 23.08
CA PHE A 185 -3.79 11.88 22.93
C PHE A 185 -4.39 10.83 23.87
N ILE A 186 -3.70 10.49 24.97
CA ILE A 186 -4.12 9.41 25.88
C ILE A 186 -5.54 9.62 26.45
N ASN A 187 -5.89 10.90 26.70
CA ASN A 187 -7.18 11.33 27.24
C ASN A 187 -8.29 11.43 26.17
N SER A 188 -7.96 11.29 24.88
CA SER A 188 -8.94 11.30 23.80
C SER A 188 -9.44 9.89 23.51
N GLU A 189 -10.75 9.68 23.49
CA GLU A 189 -11.31 8.35 23.19
C GLU A 189 -11.57 8.11 21.71
N PHE A 190 -11.83 9.20 20.97
CA PHE A 190 -12.37 9.17 19.63
C PHE A 190 -11.49 9.91 18.64
N PHE A 191 -11.29 9.30 17.48
CA PHE A 191 -10.35 9.73 16.46
C PHE A 191 -10.96 9.65 15.07
N HIS A 192 -10.38 10.37 14.10
CA HIS A 192 -10.80 10.23 12.71
C HIS A 192 -10.52 8.80 12.19
N PRO A 193 -11.50 8.13 11.55
CA PRO A 193 -11.29 6.83 10.90
C PRO A 193 -10.57 7.02 9.55
N THR A 194 -9.30 7.40 9.58
CA THR A 194 -8.46 7.57 8.36
C THR A 194 -8.44 6.31 7.50
N PHE A 195 -8.50 5.11 8.09
CA PHE A 195 -8.64 3.87 7.32
C PHE A 195 -9.85 3.88 6.37
N LEU A 196 -10.99 4.43 6.83
CA LEU A 196 -12.23 4.51 6.06
C LEU A 196 -12.09 5.57 4.96
N TYR A 197 -11.51 6.72 5.29
CA TYR A 197 -11.26 7.79 4.32
C TYR A 197 -10.35 7.29 3.19
N GLU A 198 -9.24 6.62 3.52
CA GLU A 198 -8.32 6.06 2.53
C GLU A 198 -8.98 4.93 1.73
N SER A 199 -9.75 4.05 2.39
CA SER A 199 -10.45 2.95 1.71
C SER A 199 -11.46 3.47 0.69
N LEU A 200 -12.31 4.43 1.07
CA LEU A 200 -13.29 5.04 0.18
C LEU A 200 -12.64 5.82 -0.96
N TRP A 201 -11.60 6.60 -0.68
CA TRP A 201 -10.84 7.30 -1.71
C TRP A 201 -10.24 6.32 -2.74
N ASN A 202 -9.64 5.24 -2.27
CA ASN A 202 -9.06 4.21 -3.14
C ASN A 202 -10.14 3.47 -3.94
N LEU A 203 -11.33 3.23 -3.38
CA LEU A 203 -12.47 2.67 -4.13
C LEU A 203 -12.96 3.62 -5.23
N ILE A 204 -13.04 4.93 -4.95
CA ILE A 204 -13.39 5.93 -5.96
C ILE A 204 -12.36 5.91 -7.09
N ILE A 205 -11.06 5.89 -6.77
CA ILE A 205 -10.00 5.77 -7.79
C ILE A 205 -10.17 4.48 -8.57
N PHE A 206 -10.39 3.34 -7.91
CA PHE A 206 -10.62 2.06 -8.60
C PHE A 206 -11.73 2.15 -9.64
N ILE A 207 -12.87 2.74 -9.28
CA ILE A 207 -14.00 2.95 -10.20
C ILE A 207 -13.59 3.85 -11.37
N ILE A 208 -12.89 4.96 -11.10
CA ILE A 208 -12.37 5.87 -12.13
C ILE A 208 -11.45 5.13 -13.09
N LEU A 209 -10.47 4.38 -12.58
CA LEU A 209 -9.51 3.64 -13.41
C LEU A 209 -10.20 2.59 -14.28
N ILE A 210 -11.15 1.83 -13.73
CA ILE A 210 -11.92 0.84 -14.49
C ILE A 210 -12.77 1.52 -15.57
N TYR A 211 -13.39 2.66 -15.27
CA TYR A 211 -14.16 3.44 -16.23
C TYR A 211 -13.29 3.90 -17.41
N PHE A 212 -12.15 4.55 -17.13
CA PHE A 212 -11.23 5.01 -18.17
C PHE A 212 -10.59 3.84 -18.94
N PHE A 213 -10.28 2.73 -18.28
CA PHE A 213 -9.76 1.53 -18.93
C PHE A 213 -10.75 0.97 -19.96
N LYS A 214 -12.04 0.88 -19.59
CA LYS A 214 -13.10 0.44 -20.52
C LYS A 214 -13.26 1.40 -21.70
N GLN A 215 -13.21 2.70 -21.47
CA GLN A 215 -13.33 3.69 -22.55
C GLN A 215 -12.14 3.66 -23.50
N GLN A 216 -10.92 3.51 -22.97
CA GLN A 216 -9.71 3.32 -23.78
C GLN A 216 -9.80 2.10 -24.69
N ASN A 217 -10.30 0.97 -24.18
CA ASN A 217 -10.45 -0.25 -24.99
C ASN A 217 -11.52 -0.14 -26.08
N LYS A 218 -12.55 0.69 -25.90
CA LYS A 218 -13.59 0.91 -26.92
C LYS A 218 -13.12 1.82 -28.04
N VAL A 219 -12.45 2.91 -27.68
CA VAL A 219 -12.16 4.00 -28.62
C VAL A 219 -10.81 3.83 -29.30
N ASN A 220 -9.89 3.01 -28.76
CA ASN A 220 -8.56 2.70 -29.31
C ASN A 220 -7.65 3.92 -29.62
N ILE A 221 -8.09 5.14 -29.30
CA ILE A 221 -7.33 6.39 -29.49
C ILE A 221 -6.41 6.67 -28.29
N ILE A 222 -6.71 6.11 -27.12
CA ILE A 222 -6.01 6.43 -25.87
C ILE A 222 -4.74 5.56 -25.74
N LYS A 223 -3.59 6.19 -25.49
CA LYS A 223 -2.28 5.55 -25.40
C LYS A 223 -2.05 4.82 -24.07
N ASP A 224 -1.20 3.80 -24.14
CA ASP A 224 -0.69 3.11 -22.96
C ASP A 224 0.06 4.05 -22.01
N GLY A 225 -0.27 3.95 -20.73
CA GLY A 225 0.25 4.76 -19.63
C GLY A 225 -0.79 5.70 -19.02
N LEU A 226 -1.96 5.92 -19.64
CA LEU A 226 -2.97 6.84 -19.11
C LEU A 226 -3.48 6.38 -17.73
N ILE A 227 -3.84 5.11 -17.60
CA ILE A 227 -4.43 4.58 -16.37
C ILE A 227 -3.41 4.66 -15.23
N THR A 228 -2.15 4.40 -15.53
CA THR A 228 -1.06 4.57 -14.59
C THR A 228 -0.88 6.03 -14.18
N CYS A 229 -0.91 6.99 -15.12
CA CYS A 229 -0.85 8.41 -14.79
C CYS A 229 -2.00 8.83 -13.87
N LEU A 230 -3.23 8.42 -14.19
CA LEU A 230 -4.41 8.70 -13.38
C LEU A 230 -4.26 8.14 -11.97
N TYR A 231 -3.75 6.91 -11.83
CA TYR A 231 -3.44 6.32 -10.53
C TYR A 231 -2.44 7.19 -9.74
N LEU A 232 -1.29 7.54 -10.33
CA LEU A 232 -0.26 8.33 -9.66
C LEU A 232 -0.79 9.69 -9.18
N ILE A 233 -1.54 10.39 -10.03
CA ILE A 233 -2.10 11.71 -9.72
C ILE A 233 -3.15 11.59 -8.61
N THR A 234 -4.15 10.74 -8.80
CA THR A 234 -5.32 10.68 -7.89
C THR A 234 -5.00 10.04 -6.55
N TYR A 235 -4.11 9.03 -6.52
CA TYR A 235 -3.63 8.45 -5.27
C TYR A 235 -2.83 9.48 -4.46
N SER A 236 -1.91 10.20 -5.10
CA SER A 236 -1.13 11.25 -4.42
C SER A 236 -1.99 12.37 -3.86
N MET A 237 -3.05 12.77 -4.57
CA MET A 237 -4.01 13.75 -4.04
C MET A 237 -4.63 13.26 -2.73
N GLY A 238 -5.16 12.04 -2.71
CA GLY A 238 -5.75 11.43 -1.51
C GLY A 238 -4.76 11.31 -0.38
N ARG A 239 -3.57 10.80 -0.68
CA ARG A 239 -2.52 10.60 0.30
C ARG A 239 -2.10 11.93 0.93
N PHE A 240 -2.01 13.01 0.16
CA PHE A 240 -1.57 14.30 0.67
C PHE A 240 -2.48 14.85 1.78
N TRP A 241 -3.81 14.85 1.57
CA TRP A 241 -4.73 15.44 2.55
C TRP A 241 -5.05 14.48 3.71
N ILE A 242 -5.19 13.18 3.46
CA ILE A 242 -5.47 12.22 4.52
C ILE A 242 -4.28 12.10 5.46
N GLU A 243 -3.05 12.20 4.92
CA GLU A 243 -1.85 12.16 5.74
C GLU A 243 -1.83 13.31 6.76
N SER A 244 -2.38 14.49 6.44
CA SER A 244 -2.49 15.62 7.37
C SER A 244 -3.29 15.29 8.64
N LEU A 245 -4.21 14.32 8.54
CA LEU A 245 -5.07 13.92 9.66
C LEU A 245 -4.41 12.87 10.57
N ARG A 246 -3.31 12.23 10.18
CA ARG A 246 -2.73 11.06 10.90
C ARG A 246 -2.05 11.48 12.22
N THR A 247 -2.00 10.59 13.21
CA THR A 247 -1.33 10.84 14.50
C THR A 247 0.13 10.39 14.56
N ASP A 248 0.55 9.51 13.66
CA ASP A 248 1.87 8.86 13.59
C ASP A 248 2.63 9.19 12.29
N PRO A 249 2.79 10.47 11.91
CA PRO A 249 3.56 10.80 10.71
C PRO A 249 5.05 10.61 10.93
N LEU A 250 5.74 10.10 9.91
CA LEU A 250 7.18 10.32 9.77
C LEU A 250 7.38 11.73 9.21
N CYS A 251 8.16 12.57 9.88
CA CYS A 251 8.37 13.96 9.48
C CYS A 251 9.73 14.18 8.79
N VAL A 252 9.78 15.09 7.83
CA VAL A 252 11.01 15.67 7.27
C VAL A 252 11.15 17.09 7.78
N GLY A 253 12.26 17.39 8.44
CA GLY A 253 12.56 18.73 8.96
C GLY A 253 11.77 19.13 10.21
N ALA A 254 11.06 18.19 10.85
CA ALA A 254 10.33 18.39 12.09
C ALA A 254 10.27 17.10 12.94
N LEU A 255 9.73 17.18 14.16
CA LEU A 255 9.55 16.04 15.04
C LEU A 255 8.09 15.54 15.01
N PRO A 256 7.84 14.20 15.00
CA PRO A 256 6.52 13.65 15.27
C PRO A 256 6.03 14.07 16.67
N PRO A 257 4.71 14.11 16.93
CA PRO A 257 3.59 13.73 16.03
C PRO A 257 3.02 14.90 15.20
N PHE A 258 3.36 16.15 15.53
CA PHE A 258 2.76 17.34 14.92
C PHE A 258 3.45 17.78 13.62
N CYS A 259 4.72 17.40 13.42
CA CYS A 259 5.54 17.85 12.29
C CYS A 259 5.54 19.38 12.09
N GLU A 260 5.53 20.17 13.17
CA GLU A 260 5.51 21.63 13.08
C GLU A 260 6.75 22.16 12.35
N GLY A 261 6.55 23.02 11.35
CA GLY A 261 7.64 23.59 10.53
C GLY A 261 8.22 22.65 9.47
N GLY A 262 7.71 21.42 9.33
CA GLY A 262 8.16 20.44 8.35
C GLY A 262 7.03 19.82 7.51
N LEU A 263 7.37 18.81 6.71
CA LEU A 263 6.41 18.04 5.92
C LEU A 263 6.40 16.58 6.36
N ARG A 264 5.24 15.95 6.30
CA ARG A 264 5.14 14.49 6.49
C ARG A 264 5.80 13.81 5.29
N VAL A 265 6.60 12.77 5.50
CA VAL A 265 7.33 12.04 4.45
C VAL A 265 6.37 11.58 3.34
N ALA A 266 5.19 11.09 3.70
CA ALA A 266 4.21 10.67 2.70
C ALA A 266 3.65 11.84 1.88
N GLN A 267 3.53 13.06 2.44
CA GLN A 267 3.16 14.25 1.67
C GLN A 267 4.26 14.65 0.70
N PHE A 268 5.51 14.64 1.16
CA PHE A 268 6.67 14.92 0.31
C PHE A 268 6.76 13.95 -0.87
N ILE A 269 6.66 12.64 -0.60
CA ILE A 269 6.62 11.60 -1.65
C ILE A 269 5.42 11.80 -2.57
N SER A 270 4.25 12.18 -2.03
CA SER A 270 3.05 12.42 -2.83
C SER A 270 3.24 13.56 -3.83
N ILE A 271 3.89 14.67 -3.45
CA ILE A 271 4.21 15.78 -4.36
C ILE A 271 5.07 15.30 -5.54
N PHE A 272 6.10 14.50 -5.26
CA PHE A 272 6.99 13.98 -6.30
C PHE A 272 6.25 13.04 -7.26
N ILE A 273 5.48 12.08 -6.72
CA ILE A 273 4.71 11.13 -7.53
C ILE A 273 3.63 11.84 -8.35
N PHE A 274 2.95 12.82 -7.75
CA PHE A 274 1.96 13.64 -8.42
C PHE A 274 2.55 14.39 -9.62
N SER A 275 3.70 15.06 -9.40
CA SER A 275 4.41 15.79 -10.44
C SER A 275 4.88 14.86 -11.57
N ALA A 276 5.43 13.69 -11.22
CA ALA A 276 5.82 12.68 -12.20
C ALA A 276 4.62 12.18 -13.03
N GLY A 277 3.46 11.98 -12.40
CA GLY A 277 2.22 11.62 -13.07
C GLY A 277 1.73 12.70 -14.06
N LEU A 278 1.77 13.98 -13.66
CA LEU A 278 1.40 15.09 -14.54
C LEU A 278 2.35 15.24 -15.73
N ILE A 279 3.66 15.15 -15.49
CA ILE A 279 4.68 15.23 -16.54
C ILE A 279 4.48 14.09 -17.54
N TRP A 280 4.27 12.87 -17.06
CA TRP A 280 4.02 11.73 -17.94
C TRP A 280 2.73 11.91 -18.74
N LEU A 281 1.64 12.37 -18.11
CA LEU A 281 0.38 12.66 -18.80
C LEU A 281 0.55 13.73 -19.89
N TYR A 282 1.30 14.80 -19.61
CA TYR A 282 1.61 15.85 -20.59
C TYR A 282 2.32 15.29 -21.82
N PHE A 283 3.35 14.47 -21.64
CA PHE A 283 4.08 13.85 -22.76
C PHE A 283 3.25 12.81 -23.54
N LEU A 284 2.29 12.15 -22.89
CA LEU A 284 1.34 11.26 -23.60
C LEU A 284 0.45 12.07 -24.56
N ASN A 285 -0.04 13.22 -24.10
CA ASN A 285 -0.92 14.12 -24.88
C ASN A 285 -0.16 14.86 -25.99
N PHE A 286 1.07 15.31 -25.74
CA PHE A 286 1.87 15.99 -26.75
C PHE A 286 2.09 15.11 -28.00
N LYS A 287 2.47 13.84 -27.79
CA LYS A 287 2.63 12.88 -28.89
C LYS A 287 1.32 12.51 -29.60
N LEU A 288 0.15 12.79 -29.02
CA LEU A 288 -1.14 12.60 -29.70
C LEU A 288 -1.37 13.73 -30.71
N ARG A 289 -0.98 14.95 -30.34
CA ARG A 289 -1.11 16.14 -31.20
C ARG A 289 -0.19 16.11 -32.41
N GLU A 290 1.01 15.53 -32.31
CA GLU A 290 1.95 15.40 -33.44
C GLU A 290 1.54 14.34 -34.48
N ARG A 291 0.55 13.48 -34.19
CA ARG A 291 0.11 12.40 -35.10
C ARG A 291 -1.19 12.69 -35.83
N ASN A 292 -1.88 13.76 -35.47
CA ASN A 292 -3.07 14.28 -36.14
C ASN A 292 -2.69 15.50 -36.96
#